data_AF-A0A4V2XIP3-F1
#
_entry.id   AF-A0A4V2XIP3-F1
#
_cell.length_a   1.000
_cell.length_b   1.000
_cell.length_c   1.000
_cell.angle_alpha   90.00
_cell.angle_beta   90.00
_cell.angle_gamma   90.00
#
_symmetry.space_group_name_H-M   'P 1'
#
loop_
_entity.id
_entity.type
_entity.pdbx_description
1 polymer ?
#
loop_
_entity_poly.entity_id
_entity_poly.type
_entity_poly.pdbx_seq_one_letter_code
_entity_poly.pdbx_strand_id
1 'polypeptide(L)'
;MSIRTVVTVVAAGAAASMALGEFVPFLTSVGAEFQLSLTAAGLLSSAITLVAGLTCLPLGLWVDRRRLRGFFVAGLAALGVAGLAATLAGGPTALFVSRAVQAAGYALVVITGPGLLARLLEGRSRQTALALWGLCIPSGLALAGALGGLTTGWRAEVAAVGAITVLLAVPAATL
;
A
#
# COMPACT_ATOMS: atom_id res chain seq x y z
N MET A 1 17.23 20.40 6.40
CA MET A 1 15.84 19.97 6.10
C MET A 1 15.86 19.26 4.76
N SER A 2 15.93 17.92 4.71
CA SER A 2 15.88 17.23 3.41
C SER A 2 14.43 17.04 3.02
N ILE A 3 13.85 18.04 2.34
CA ILE A 3 12.51 18.00 1.75
C ILE A 3 12.27 16.70 0.96
N ARG A 4 13.34 16.14 0.38
CA ARG A 4 13.38 14.83 -0.25
C ARG A 4 12.83 13.73 0.64
N THR A 5 13.24 13.64 1.90
CA THR A 5 12.77 12.59 2.83
C THR A 5 11.27 12.68 3.06
N VAL A 6 10.75 13.89 3.29
CA VAL A 6 9.32 14.11 3.51
C VAL A 6 8.53 13.70 2.27
N VAL A 7 8.92 14.21 1.09
CA VAL A 7 8.23 13.93 -0.17
C VAL A 7 8.25 12.44 -0.49
N THR A 8 9.42 11.78 -0.43
CA THR A 8 9.54 10.37 -0.76
C THR A 8 8.72 9.49 0.18
N VAL A 9 8.81 9.69 1.50
CA VAL A 9 8.09 8.84 2.46
C VAL A 9 6.58 9.06 2.37
N VAL A 10 6.12 10.32 2.29
CA VAL A 10 4.68 10.63 2.18
C VAL A 10 4.10 10.17 0.85
N ALA A 11 4.81 10.37 -0.27
CA ALA A 11 4.35 9.87 -1.57
C ALA A 11 4.27 8.34 -1.60
N ALA A 12 5.26 7.65 -1.02
CA ALA A 12 5.24 6.19 -0.88
C ALA A 12 4.09 5.71 0.03
N GLY A 13 3.80 6.42 1.13
CA GLY A 13 2.65 6.14 1.99
C GLY A 13 1.31 6.34 1.27
N ALA A 14 1.17 7.40 0.48
CA ALA A 14 -0.02 7.67 -0.33
C ALA A 14 -0.22 6.59 -1.41
N ALA A 15 0.85 6.23 -2.14
CA ALA A 15 0.81 5.16 -3.13
C ALA A 15 0.45 3.80 -2.51
N ALA A 16 1.07 3.46 -1.38
CA ALA A 16 0.73 2.25 -0.65
C ALA A 16 -0.75 2.23 -0.21
N SER A 17 -1.30 3.40 0.14
CA SER A 17 -2.70 3.54 0.52
C SER A 17 -3.67 3.44 -0.66
N MET A 18 -3.23 3.62 -1.91
CA MET A 18 -4.05 3.36 -3.10
C MET A 18 -4.49 1.89 -3.16
N ALA A 19 -3.64 0.98 -2.69
CA ALA A 19 -3.96 -0.44 -2.62
C ALA A 19 -5.18 -0.73 -1.73
N LEU A 20 -5.57 0.16 -0.80
CA LEU A 20 -6.81 0.00 -0.03
C LEU A 20 -8.06 0.13 -0.90
N GLY A 21 -7.99 0.96 -1.94
CA GLY A 21 -9.13 1.32 -2.80
C GLY A 21 -9.13 0.69 -4.19
N GLU A 22 -8.02 0.08 -4.63
CA GLU A 22 -7.80 -0.35 -6.02
C GLU A 22 -8.89 -1.29 -6.60
N PHE A 23 -9.55 -2.09 -5.76
CA PHE A 23 -10.63 -2.98 -6.22
C PHE A 23 -12.02 -2.37 -6.14
N VAL A 24 -12.21 -1.28 -5.39
CA VAL A 24 -13.54 -0.72 -5.08
C VAL A 24 -14.35 -0.39 -6.34
N PRO A 25 -13.79 0.27 -7.38
CA PRO A 25 -14.54 0.57 -8.60
C PRO A 25 -14.91 -0.68 -9.42
N PHE A 26 -14.25 -1.81 -9.15
CA PHE A 26 -14.31 -3.00 -9.99
C PHE A 26 -14.81 -4.26 -9.26
N LEU A 27 -15.36 -4.14 -8.04
CA LEU A 27 -15.82 -5.31 -7.27
C LEU A 27 -16.86 -6.15 -8.04
N THR A 28 -17.75 -5.50 -8.78
CA THR A 28 -18.76 -6.18 -9.60
C THR A 28 -18.13 -6.98 -10.75
N SER A 29 -17.14 -6.42 -11.45
CA SER A 29 -16.51 -7.10 -12.58
C SER A 29 -15.60 -8.24 -12.15
N VAL A 30 -14.79 -8.04 -11.10
CA VAL A 30 -13.99 -9.11 -10.46
C VAL A 30 -14.90 -10.22 -9.92
N GLY A 31 -16.03 -9.84 -9.31
CA GLY A 31 -17.00 -10.78 -8.79
C GLY A 31 -17.64 -11.63 -9.88
N ALA A 32 -18.03 -11.03 -10.99
CA ALA A 32 -18.57 -11.75 -12.14
C ALA A 32 -17.54 -12.69 -12.78
N GLU A 33 -16.28 -12.23 -12.92
CA GLU A 33 -15.21 -13.00 -13.54
C GLU A 33 -14.86 -14.28 -12.76
N PHE A 34 -14.77 -14.19 -11.43
CA PHE A 34 -14.40 -15.32 -10.58
C PHE A 34 -15.58 -15.96 -9.84
N GLN A 35 -16.82 -15.62 -10.23
CA GLN A 35 -18.07 -16.07 -9.59
C GLN A 35 -18.05 -15.91 -8.07
N LEU A 36 -17.51 -14.78 -7.58
CA LEU A 36 -17.45 -14.49 -6.15
C LEU A 36 -18.84 -14.15 -5.61
N SER A 37 -19.14 -14.62 -4.40
CA SER A 37 -20.26 -14.09 -3.63
C SER A 37 -20.00 -12.63 -3.24
N LEU A 38 -21.07 -11.88 -2.94
CA LEU A 38 -20.95 -10.51 -2.46
C LEU A 38 -20.07 -10.42 -1.20
N THR A 39 -20.20 -11.40 -0.31
CA THR A 39 -19.36 -11.52 0.89
C THR A 39 -17.89 -11.71 0.54
N ALA A 40 -17.57 -12.56 -0.44
CA ALA A 40 -16.19 -12.78 -0.88
C ALA A 40 -15.61 -11.54 -1.56
N ALA A 41 -16.38 -10.82 -2.38
CA ALA A 41 -15.94 -9.55 -2.98
C ALA A 41 -15.69 -8.47 -1.90
N GLY A 42 -16.57 -8.37 -0.89
CA GLY A 42 -16.36 -7.50 0.26
C GLY A 42 -15.11 -7.87 1.07
N LEU A 43 -14.85 -9.17 1.24
CA LEU A 43 -13.65 -9.66 1.91
C LEU A 43 -12.39 -9.34 1.10
N LEU A 44 -12.42 -9.48 -0.23
CA LEU A 44 -11.29 -9.11 -1.09
C LEU A 44 -10.89 -7.64 -0.91
N SER A 45 -11.88 -6.74 -0.85
CA SER A 45 -11.67 -5.32 -0.63
C SER A 45 -11.09 -5.03 0.76
N SER A 46 -11.67 -5.63 1.81
CA SER A 46 -11.33 -5.34 3.21
C SER A 46 -10.16 -6.17 3.77
N ALA A 47 -9.75 -7.25 3.10
CA ALA A 47 -8.70 -8.16 3.57
C ALA A 47 -7.38 -7.45 3.82
N ILE A 48 -7.04 -6.46 2.97
CA ILE A 48 -5.82 -5.66 3.15
C ILE A 48 -5.82 -4.93 4.49
N THR A 49 -6.93 -4.28 4.84
CA THR A 49 -7.10 -3.56 6.10
C THR A 49 -7.18 -4.51 7.29
N LEU A 50 -7.90 -5.63 7.15
CA LEU A 50 -8.04 -6.64 8.19
C LEU A 50 -6.67 -7.23 8.57
N VAL A 51 -5.94 -7.74 7.57
CA VAL A 51 -4.62 -8.37 7.80
C VAL A 51 -3.62 -7.33 8.28
N ALA A 52 -3.59 -6.13 7.71
CA ALA A 52 -2.71 -5.07 8.21
C ALA A 52 -3.06 -4.69 9.66
N GLY A 53 -4.33 -4.50 10.00
CA GLY A 53 -4.77 -4.17 11.35
C GLY A 53 -4.37 -5.22 12.38
N LEU A 54 -4.49 -6.51 12.05
CA LEU A 54 -4.08 -7.62 12.92
C LEU A 54 -2.56 -7.75 13.06
N THR A 55 -1.79 -7.38 12.03
CA THR A 55 -0.34 -7.56 11.99
C THR A 55 0.46 -6.33 12.40
N CYS A 56 -0.14 -5.14 12.41
CA CYS A 56 0.55 -3.88 12.68
C CYS A 56 1.23 -3.84 14.06
N LEU A 57 0.54 -4.27 15.12
CA LEU A 57 1.11 -4.28 16.48
C LEU A 57 2.29 -5.25 16.62
N PRO A 58 2.15 -6.56 16.31
CA PRO A 58 3.27 -7.49 16.47
C PRO A 58 4.44 -7.17 15.53
N LEU A 59 4.17 -6.76 14.28
CA LEU A 59 5.22 -6.33 13.37
C LEU A 59 5.90 -5.05 13.84
N GLY A 60 5.15 -4.09 14.41
CA GLY A 60 5.71 -2.86 14.97
C GLY A 60 6.72 -3.15 16.08
N LEU A 61 6.36 -4.01 17.02
CA LEU A 61 7.26 -4.45 18.10
C LEU A 61 8.50 -5.17 17.54
N TRP A 62 8.32 -5.99 16.51
CA TRP A 62 9.41 -6.74 15.90
C TRP A 62 10.40 -5.88 15.10
N VAL A 63 9.91 -4.81 14.46
CA VAL A 63 10.70 -3.90 13.62
C VAL A 63 11.38 -2.78 14.41
N ASP A 64 10.89 -2.43 15.60
CA ASP A 64 11.36 -1.26 16.37
C ASP A 64 12.89 -1.17 16.53
N ARG A 65 13.57 -2.30 16.81
CA ARG A 65 15.03 -2.33 16.98
C ARG A 65 15.83 -2.53 15.68
N ARG A 66 15.16 -2.60 14.53
CA ARG A 66 15.79 -2.95 13.24
C ARG A 66 15.96 -1.72 12.33
N ARG A 67 16.63 -1.94 11.19
CA ARG A 67 16.85 -0.91 10.16
C ARG A 67 15.55 -0.62 9.40
N LEU A 68 14.82 0.42 9.81
CA LEU A 68 13.51 0.78 9.24
C LEU A 68 13.51 0.95 7.72
N ARG A 69 14.56 1.56 7.13
CA ARG A 69 14.65 1.81 5.68
C ARG A 69 14.54 0.53 4.87
N GLY A 70 15.21 -0.53 5.31
CA GLY A 70 15.18 -1.83 4.63
C GLY A 70 13.77 -2.43 4.61
N PHE A 71 13.08 -2.37 5.76
CA PHE A 71 11.69 -2.86 5.87
C PHE A 71 10.70 -2.01 5.10
N PHE A 72 10.89 -0.68 5.04
CA PHE A 72 10.05 0.22 4.25
C PHE A 72 10.15 -0.10 2.76
N VAL A 73 11.37 -0.24 2.23
CA VAL A 73 11.62 -0.59 0.82
C VAL A 73 11.11 -2.00 0.51
N ALA A 74 11.38 -2.97 1.39
CA ALA A 74 10.88 -4.33 1.23
C ALA A 74 9.33 -4.38 1.26
N GLY A 75 8.70 -3.57 2.12
CA GLY A 75 7.25 -3.44 2.18
C GLY A 75 6.66 -2.87 0.89
N LEU A 76 7.25 -1.80 0.34
CA LEU A 76 6.85 -1.24 -0.97
C LEU A 76 7.02 -2.25 -2.10
N ALA A 77 8.15 -2.96 -2.14
CA ALA A 77 8.40 -3.97 -3.15
C ALA A 77 7.40 -5.12 -3.03
N ALA A 78 7.16 -5.65 -1.82
CA ALA A 78 6.20 -6.72 -1.60
C ALA A 78 4.78 -6.32 -1.98
N LEU A 79 4.35 -5.11 -1.57
CA LEU A 79 3.03 -4.56 -1.89
C LEU A 79 2.86 -4.41 -3.41
N GLY A 80 3.80 -3.72 -4.07
CA GLY A 80 3.70 -3.43 -5.49
C GLY A 80 3.85 -4.66 -6.38
N VAL A 81 4.78 -5.57 -6.07
CA VAL A 81 4.95 -6.84 -6.81
C VAL A 81 3.72 -7.74 -6.63
N ALA A 82 3.12 -7.80 -5.43
CA ALA A 82 1.90 -8.55 -5.23
C ALA A 82 0.70 -7.96 -5.99
N GLY A 83 0.61 -6.63 -6.11
CA GLY A 83 -0.37 -5.96 -6.97
C GLY A 83 -0.18 -6.32 -8.45
N LEU A 84 1.06 -6.29 -8.94
CA LEU A 84 1.39 -6.71 -10.31
C LEU A 84 1.10 -8.20 -10.54
N ALA A 85 1.44 -9.07 -9.58
CA ALA A 85 1.15 -10.50 -9.66
C ALA A 85 -0.36 -10.80 -9.67
N ALA A 86 -1.17 -9.97 -9.02
CA ALA A 86 -2.63 -10.13 -9.03
C ALA A 86 -3.23 -10.01 -10.45
N THR A 87 -2.56 -9.33 -11.38
CA THR A 87 -2.99 -9.26 -12.80
C THR A 87 -3.01 -10.63 -13.48
N LEU A 88 -2.16 -11.55 -13.02
CA LEU A 88 -2.01 -12.92 -13.52
C LEU A 88 -2.95 -13.90 -12.79
N ALA A 89 -3.79 -13.41 -11.86
CA ALA A 89 -4.73 -14.28 -11.16
C ALA A 89 -5.72 -14.90 -12.15
N GLY A 90 -5.66 -16.23 -12.26
CA GLY A 90 -6.62 -17.04 -13.00
C GLY A 90 -7.77 -17.59 -12.14
N GLY A 91 -7.85 -17.17 -10.87
CA GLY A 91 -8.88 -17.64 -9.95
C GLY A 91 -8.87 -16.91 -8.61
N PRO A 92 -9.91 -17.14 -7.79
CA PRO A 92 -10.10 -16.43 -6.52
C PRO A 92 -8.96 -16.69 -5.53
N THR A 93 -8.46 -17.92 -5.44
CA THR A 93 -7.36 -18.27 -4.53
C THR A 93 -6.09 -17.45 -4.81
N ALA A 94 -5.69 -17.32 -6.08
CA ALA A 94 -4.52 -16.53 -6.46
C ALA A 94 -4.71 -15.04 -6.11
N LEU A 95 -5.92 -14.53 -6.26
CA LEU A 95 -6.28 -13.15 -5.93
C LEU A 95 -6.19 -12.89 -4.42
N PHE A 96 -6.74 -13.79 -3.59
CA PHE A 96 -6.67 -13.68 -2.13
C PHE A 96 -5.25 -13.86 -1.58
N VAL A 97 -4.46 -14.77 -2.16
CA VAL A 97 -3.03 -14.91 -1.82
C VAL A 97 -2.28 -13.63 -2.14
N SER A 98 -2.48 -13.06 -3.33
CA SER A 98 -1.88 -11.78 -3.70
C SER A 98 -2.30 -10.68 -2.73
N ARG A 99 -3.57 -10.66 -2.32
CA ARG A 99 -4.05 -9.71 -1.31
C ARG A 99 -3.43 -9.87 0.06
N ALA A 100 -3.21 -11.09 0.52
CA ALA A 100 -2.54 -11.33 1.80
C ALA A 100 -1.09 -10.79 1.78
N VAL A 101 -0.37 -11.00 0.66
CA VAL A 101 0.99 -10.46 0.48
C VAL A 101 0.98 -8.93 0.40
N GLN A 102 0.03 -8.35 -0.35
CA GLN A 102 -0.18 -6.91 -0.36
C GLN A 102 -0.39 -6.36 1.05
N ALA A 103 -1.24 -7.01 1.85
CA ALA A 103 -1.50 -6.59 3.22
C ALA A 103 -0.26 -6.59 4.12
N ALA A 104 0.58 -7.61 4.00
CA ALA A 104 1.85 -7.66 4.72
C ALA A 104 2.80 -6.53 4.29
N GLY A 105 2.89 -6.25 2.98
CA GLY A 105 3.67 -5.14 2.45
C GLY A 105 3.16 -3.78 2.93
N TYR A 106 1.84 -3.57 2.87
CA TYR A 106 1.18 -2.35 3.36
C TYR A 106 1.41 -2.14 4.86
N ALA A 107 1.28 -3.20 5.68
CA ALA A 107 1.56 -3.13 7.11
C ALA A 107 3.00 -2.66 7.38
N LEU A 108 3.99 -3.22 6.69
CA LEU A 108 5.39 -2.79 6.83
C LEU A 108 5.55 -1.30 6.49
N VAL A 109 4.96 -0.83 5.38
CA VAL A 109 5.03 0.58 4.96
C VAL A 109 4.41 1.50 6.00
N VAL A 110 3.22 1.17 6.51
CA VAL A 110 2.49 2.02 7.47
C VAL A 110 3.18 2.08 8.83
N ILE A 111 3.85 1.01 9.25
CA ILE A 111 4.62 0.97 10.49
C ILE A 111 5.93 1.75 10.33
N THR A 112 6.67 1.50 9.25
CA THR A 112 8.04 2.00 9.09
C THR A 112 8.10 3.42 8.56
N GLY A 113 7.11 3.88 7.80
CA GLY A 113 7.01 5.23 7.26
C GLY A 113 7.07 6.35 8.32
N PRO A 114 6.15 6.40 9.30
CA PRO A 114 6.19 7.42 10.35
C PRO A 114 7.44 7.26 11.22
N GLY A 115 7.93 6.03 11.43
CA GLY A 115 9.19 5.77 12.12
C GLY A 115 10.41 6.36 11.39
N LEU A 116 10.46 6.28 10.06
CA LEU A 116 11.50 6.92 9.25
C LEU A 116 11.43 8.45 9.35
N LEU A 117 10.23 9.02 9.23
CA LEU A 117 10.04 10.47 9.41
C LEU A 117 10.48 10.92 10.81
N ALA A 118 10.17 10.12 11.85
CA ALA A 118 10.53 10.43 13.22
C ALA A 118 12.04 10.35 13.49
N ARG A 119 12.76 9.44 12.82
CA ARG A 119 14.21 9.23 13.00
C ARG A 119 15.09 10.14 12.12
N LEU A 120 14.63 10.49 10.91
CA LEU A 120 15.43 11.24 9.94
C LEU A 120 15.21 12.75 9.97
N LEU A 121 14.19 13.22 10.71
CA LEU A 121 13.83 14.63 10.79
C LEU A 121 13.78 15.10 12.24
N GLU A 122 13.99 16.40 12.42
CA GLU A 122 14.04 17.03 13.74
C GLU A 122 13.16 18.29 13.81
N GLY A 123 12.81 18.69 15.03
CA GLY A 123 12.05 19.91 15.33
C GLY A 123 10.76 20.04 14.51
N ARG A 124 10.55 21.23 13.94
CA ARG A 124 9.35 21.57 13.16
C ARG A 124 9.19 20.70 11.91
N SER A 125 10.29 20.30 11.27
CA SER A 125 10.23 19.49 10.05
C SER A 125 9.63 18.09 10.30
N ARG A 126 9.97 17.47 11.45
CA ARG A 126 9.38 16.20 11.88
C ARG A 126 7.89 16.34 12.16
N GLN A 127 7.49 17.39 12.87
CA GLN A 127 6.08 17.62 13.21
C GLN A 127 5.23 17.83 11.94
N THR A 128 5.71 18.65 11.00
CA THR A 128 5.04 18.85 9.71
C THR A 128 4.96 17.56 8.90
N ALA A 129 6.03 16.77 8.85
CA ALA A 129 6.04 15.51 8.10
C ALA A 129 5.06 14.49 8.69
N LEU A 130 4.98 14.37 10.02
CA LEU A 130 4.00 13.49 10.68
C LEU A 130 2.56 13.99 10.52
N ALA A 131 2.34 15.30 10.46
CA ALA A 131 1.03 15.86 10.11
C ALA A 131 0.63 15.50 8.66
N LEU A 132 1.57 15.66 7.70
CA LEU A 132 1.37 15.28 6.30
C LEU A 132 1.16 13.77 6.13
N TRP A 133 1.81 12.95 6.95
CA TRP A 133 1.61 11.50 6.94
C TRP A 133 0.14 11.11 7.14
N GLY A 134 -0.61 11.88 7.96
CA GLY A 134 -2.05 11.67 8.15
C GLY A 134 -2.88 11.79 6.86
N LEU A 135 -2.36 12.41 5.80
CA LEU A 135 -3.02 12.52 4.51
C LEU A 135 -2.82 11.29 3.61
N CYS A 136 -1.94 10.34 3.95
CA CYS A 136 -1.61 9.21 3.07
C CYS A 136 -2.84 8.37 2.72
N ILE A 137 -3.65 7.99 3.71
CA ILE A 137 -4.85 7.17 3.48
C ILE A 137 -5.91 7.91 2.64
N PRO A 138 -6.40 9.11 3.03
CA PRO A 138 -7.43 9.79 2.24
C PRO A 138 -6.94 10.14 0.84
N SER A 139 -5.68 10.55 0.67
CA SER A 139 -5.12 10.81 -0.66
C SER A 139 -4.99 9.53 -1.49
N GLY A 140 -4.51 8.43 -0.91
CA GLY A 140 -4.41 7.14 -1.61
C GLY A 140 -5.76 6.62 -2.09
N LEU A 141 -6.79 6.68 -1.24
CA LEU A 141 -8.16 6.30 -1.63
C LEU A 141 -8.71 7.18 -2.75
N ALA A 142 -8.50 8.50 -2.66
CA ALA A 142 -8.93 9.44 -3.70
C ALA A 142 -8.19 9.18 -5.03
N LEU A 143 -6.88 8.93 -4.97
CA LEU A 143 -6.06 8.62 -6.14
C LEU A 143 -6.44 7.29 -6.77
N ALA A 144 -6.73 6.24 -5.98
CA ALA A 144 -7.23 4.97 -6.49
C ALA A 144 -8.60 5.12 -7.16
N GLY A 145 -9.51 5.90 -6.57
CA GLY A 145 -10.80 6.20 -7.20
C GLY A 145 -10.66 6.94 -8.52
N ALA A 146 -9.79 7.95 -8.58
CA ALA A 146 -9.52 8.71 -9.79
C ALA A 146 -8.86 7.84 -10.87
N LEU A 147 -7.87 7.03 -10.50
CA LEU A 147 -7.18 6.11 -11.41
C LEU A 147 -8.14 5.04 -11.95
N GLY A 148 -9.01 4.51 -11.09
CA GLY A 148 -10.07 3.58 -11.49
C GLY A 148 -11.05 4.13 -12.52
N GLY A 149 -11.25 5.46 -12.54
CA GLY A 149 -12.04 6.13 -13.57
C GLY A 149 -11.31 6.24 -14.92
N LEU A 150 -9.99 6.10 -14.94
CA LEU A 150 -9.15 6.19 -16.14
C LEU A 150 -8.76 4.80 -16.68
N THR A 151 -8.76 3.77 -15.84
CA THR A 151 -8.37 2.41 -16.23
C THR A 151 -9.55 1.65 -16.82
N THR A 152 -9.26 0.78 -17.81
CA THR A 152 -10.29 0.03 -18.54
C THR A 152 -10.75 -1.24 -17.81
N GLY A 153 -10.24 -1.51 -16.61
CA GLY A 153 -10.59 -2.69 -15.82
C GLY A 153 -9.65 -2.91 -14.64
N TRP A 154 -10.05 -3.79 -13.74
CA TRP A 154 -9.34 -4.03 -12.48
C TRP A 154 -7.89 -4.46 -12.65
N ARG A 155 -7.56 -5.23 -13.70
CA ARG A 155 -6.16 -5.63 -13.97
C ARG A 155 -5.28 -4.44 -14.29
N ALA A 156 -5.78 -3.49 -15.08
CA ALA A 156 -5.04 -2.27 -15.40
C ALA A 156 -4.88 -1.37 -14.16
N GLU A 157 -5.91 -1.31 -13.32
CA GLU A 157 -5.88 -0.59 -12.04
C GLU A 157 -4.80 -1.14 -11.09
N VAL A 158 -4.86 -2.42 -10.74
CA VAL A 158 -3.90 -3.03 -9.81
C VAL A 158 -2.48 -3.08 -10.41
N ALA A 159 -2.35 -3.16 -11.74
CA ALA A 159 -1.06 -3.03 -12.41
C ALA A 159 -0.47 -1.63 -12.22
N ALA A 160 -1.27 -0.59 -12.42
CA ALA A 160 -0.83 0.79 -12.29
C ALA A 160 -0.49 1.13 -10.82
N VAL A 161 -1.35 0.76 -9.87
CA VAL A 161 -1.08 0.92 -8.44
C VAL A 161 0.19 0.16 -8.03
N GLY A 162 0.34 -1.08 -8.49
CA GLY A 162 1.52 -1.90 -8.23
C GLY A 162 2.81 -1.28 -8.79
N ALA A 163 2.78 -0.82 -10.04
CA ALA A 163 3.90 -0.17 -10.70
C ALA A 163 4.32 1.14 -10.00
N ILE A 164 3.36 2.02 -9.68
CA ILE A 164 3.61 3.26 -8.93
C ILE A 164 4.29 2.93 -7.59
N THR A 165 3.78 1.93 -6.87
CA THR A 165 4.31 1.52 -5.58
C THR A 165 5.75 0.99 -5.69
N VAL A 166 6.05 0.14 -6.68
CA VAL A 166 7.42 -0.38 -6.91
C VAL A 166 8.37 0.74 -7.31
N LEU A 167 7.95 1.66 -8.19
CA LEU A 167 8.78 2.78 -8.63
C LEU A 167 9.19 3.68 -7.45
N LEU A 168 8.31 3.87 -6.46
CA LEU A 168 8.60 4.64 -5.25
C LEU A 168 9.56 3.91 -4.29
N ALA A 169 9.78 2.61 -4.44
CA ALA A 169 10.80 1.88 -3.67
C ALA A 169 12.23 2.33 -4.03
N VAL A 170 12.47 2.79 -5.27
CA VAL A 170 13.79 3.23 -5.75
C VAL A 170 14.30 4.46 -4.99
N PRO A 171 13.59 5.62 -4.97
CA PRO A 171 14.04 6.76 -4.19
C PRO A 171 14.04 6.45 -2.67
N ALA A 172 13.11 5.62 -2.19
CA ALA A 172 13.06 5.21 -0.79
C ALA A 172 14.31 4.42 -0.33
N ALA A 173 14.96 3.69 -1.23
CA ALA A 173 16.21 2.98 -0.95
C ALA A 173 17.41 3.92 -0.68
N THR A 174 17.31 5.17 -1.13
CA THR A 174 18.38 6.19 -1.03
C THR A 174 18.22 7.15 0.16
N LEU A 175 17.21 6.92 1.01
CA LEU A 175 16.89 7.76 2.18
C LEU A 175 17.92 7.70 3.30
#